data_AF-A0A7S3T9V2-F1
#
_entry.id   AF-A0A7S3T9V2-F1
#
_cell.length_a   1.000
_cell.length_b   1.000
_cell.length_c   1.000
_cell.angle_alpha   90.00
_cell.angle_beta   90.00
_cell.angle_gamma   90.00
#
_symmetry.space_group_name_H-M   'P 1'
#
loop_
_entity.id
_entity.type
_entity.pdbx_description
1 polymer ?
#
loop_
_entity_poly.entity_id
_entity_poly.type
_entity_poly.pdbx_seq_one_letter_code
_entity_poly.pdbx_strand_id
1 'polypeptide(L)'
;ARWLKCGVDCATGCSADSEHCSYRETYSEGSTIAGRWFDDFVEIDDVHHANPPVHARMGCHMNENKLFYTQRANGIMGLAPSAGDMEPADTAARPTILQDLFRDKTNVRTEVFSICLATWGGRLTVGGYNNSYHKETVQWMDMNPSHYYFVFPEGIFVDAVPPASPSRGADFGIAIIDSGTTYTYFPPLIYDDLTAQLNGFCNARDGCGATPEGAECFRLRDLTTDPVLF
;
A
#
# COMPACT_ATOMS: atom_id res chain seq x y z
N ALA A 1 -3.86 17.69 -20.58
CA ALA A 1 -3.30 16.39 -20.96
C ALA A 1 -2.56 16.44 -22.29
N ARG A 2 -1.37 15.83 -22.36
CA ARG A 2 -0.58 15.60 -23.58
C ARG A 2 -0.21 14.12 -23.68
N TRP A 3 -0.71 13.43 -24.70
CA TRP A 3 -0.38 12.03 -24.93
C TRP A 3 1.10 11.83 -25.25
N LEU A 4 1.69 10.75 -24.72
CA LEU A 4 3.03 10.34 -25.10
C LEU A 4 2.97 9.67 -26.47
N LYS A 5 3.77 10.18 -27.41
CA LYS A 5 3.90 9.58 -28.73
C LYS A 5 4.67 8.26 -28.66
N CYS A 6 4.30 7.33 -29.54
CA CYS A 6 5.07 6.12 -29.80
C CYS A 6 6.51 6.46 -30.17
N GLY A 7 7.49 5.74 -29.61
CA GLY A 7 8.92 5.97 -29.81
C GLY A 7 9.78 4.99 -29.03
N VAL A 8 11.09 5.15 -29.14
CA VAL A 8 12.10 4.27 -28.49
C VAL A 8 11.97 4.22 -26.97
N ASP A 9 11.42 5.27 -26.36
CA ASP A 9 11.24 5.37 -24.92
C ASP A 9 9.95 4.68 -24.42
N CYS A 10 9.10 4.15 -25.32
CA CYS A 10 7.88 3.41 -24.94
C CYS A 10 8.21 1.95 -24.65
N ALA A 11 8.60 1.66 -23.41
CA ALA A 11 9.19 0.36 -23.13
C ALA A 11 8.20 -0.81 -22.96
N THR A 12 6.89 -0.57 -22.75
CA THR A 12 5.83 -1.58 -22.95
C THR A 12 5.31 -1.64 -24.40
N GLY A 13 5.97 -0.93 -25.31
CA GLY A 13 5.58 -0.80 -26.71
C GLY A 13 4.57 0.33 -26.97
N CYS A 14 3.95 0.27 -28.13
CA CYS A 14 3.00 1.27 -28.59
C CYS A 14 1.58 0.72 -28.64
N SER A 15 0.61 1.62 -28.60
CA SER A 15 -0.80 1.30 -28.81
C SER A 15 -1.04 0.66 -30.18
N ALA A 16 -2.21 0.03 -30.37
CA ALA A 16 -2.54 -0.66 -31.61
C ALA A 16 -2.52 0.25 -32.87
N ASP A 17 -2.73 1.56 -32.69
CA ASP A 17 -2.61 2.57 -33.75
C ASP A 17 -1.13 2.99 -34.02
N SER A 18 -0.18 2.48 -33.25
CA SER A 18 1.26 2.86 -33.27
C SER A 18 1.53 4.34 -33.05
N GLU A 19 0.57 5.10 -32.52
CA GLU A 19 0.70 6.55 -32.32
C GLU A 19 1.12 6.92 -30.91
N HIS A 20 0.80 6.09 -29.91
CA HIS A 20 0.95 6.42 -28.49
C HIS A 20 1.75 5.36 -27.74
N CYS A 21 2.46 5.75 -26.66
CA CYS A 21 3.03 4.76 -25.75
C CYS A 21 1.91 4.01 -25.01
N SER A 22 1.94 2.69 -25.05
CA SER A 22 1.03 1.86 -24.25
C SER A 22 1.50 1.77 -22.80
N TYR A 23 0.64 1.25 -21.92
CA TYR A 23 1.04 0.70 -20.61
C TYR A 23 0.12 -0.44 -20.22
N ARG A 24 0.60 -1.28 -19.31
CA ARG A 24 -0.15 -2.41 -18.75
C ARG A 24 0.33 -2.68 -17.33
N GLU A 25 -0.60 -2.93 -16.42
CA GLU A 25 -0.31 -3.29 -15.03
C GLU A 25 -1.14 -4.52 -14.63
N THR A 26 -0.57 -5.40 -13.79
CA THR A 26 -1.24 -6.63 -13.32
C THR A 26 -1.06 -6.79 -11.82
N TYR A 27 -2.18 -6.88 -11.11
CA TYR A 27 -2.21 -6.91 -9.65
C TYR A 27 -2.21 -8.34 -9.09
N SER A 28 -1.81 -8.49 -7.83
CA SER A 28 -1.74 -9.77 -7.11
C SER A 28 -3.09 -10.47 -6.95
N GLU A 29 -4.20 -9.71 -6.81
CA GLU A 29 -5.55 -10.27 -6.83
C GLU A 29 -6.01 -10.73 -8.23
N GLY A 30 -5.24 -10.32 -9.25
CA GLY A 30 -5.32 -10.83 -10.61
C GLY A 30 -6.00 -9.89 -11.61
N SER A 31 -6.44 -8.69 -11.23
CA SER A 31 -6.92 -7.70 -12.21
C SER A 31 -5.77 -7.19 -13.07
N THR A 32 -6.15 -6.69 -14.24
CA THR A 32 -5.24 -6.06 -15.19
C THR A 32 -5.89 -4.78 -15.68
N ILE A 33 -5.08 -3.73 -15.72
CA ILE A 33 -5.42 -2.48 -16.43
C ILE A 33 -4.44 -2.29 -17.57
N ALA A 34 -4.92 -1.72 -18.68
CA ALA A 34 -4.07 -1.38 -19.81
C ALA A 34 -4.59 -0.14 -20.53
N GLY A 35 -3.68 0.61 -21.14
CA GLY A 35 -4.06 1.85 -21.82
C GLY A 35 -2.88 2.60 -22.41
N ARG A 36 -2.93 3.94 -22.31
CA ARG A 36 -1.96 4.86 -22.93
C ARG A 36 -1.37 5.83 -21.90
N TRP A 37 -0.10 6.13 -22.04
CA TRP A 37 0.55 7.16 -21.20
C TRP A 37 0.22 8.57 -21.69
N PHE A 38 0.03 9.49 -20.75
CA PHE A 38 -0.02 10.93 -20.99
C PHE A 38 0.67 11.71 -19.87
N ASP A 39 1.09 12.92 -20.17
CA ASP A 39 1.52 13.90 -19.17
C ASP A 39 0.38 14.90 -18.92
N ASP A 40 0.16 15.27 -17.66
CA ASP A 40 -0.74 16.38 -17.32
C ASP A 40 -0.35 17.02 -15.98
N PHE A 41 -1.00 18.14 -15.67
CA PHE A 41 -0.93 18.72 -14.33
C PHE A 41 -1.89 18.00 -13.38
N VAL A 42 -1.39 17.64 -12.20
CA VAL A 42 -2.14 17.05 -11.10
C VAL A 42 -2.03 17.96 -9.90
N GLU A 43 -3.16 18.32 -9.31
CA GLU A 43 -3.22 19.08 -8.07
C GLU A 43 -3.69 18.13 -6.96
N ILE A 44 -2.87 17.97 -5.92
CA ILE A 44 -3.23 17.21 -4.71
C ILE A 44 -3.45 18.21 -3.61
N ASP A 45 -4.71 18.49 -3.31
CA ASP A 45 -5.06 19.56 -2.37
C ASP A 45 -6.26 19.23 -1.50
N ASP A 46 -6.37 19.97 -0.41
CA ASP A 46 -7.62 20.10 0.36
C ASP A 46 -8.26 21.47 0.10
N VAL A 47 -9.50 21.68 0.56
CA VAL A 47 -10.25 22.94 0.36
C VAL A 47 -9.62 24.17 1.01
N HIS A 48 -8.51 24.02 1.74
CA HIS A 48 -7.90 25.07 2.56
C HIS A 48 -6.45 25.39 2.18
N HIS A 49 -5.77 24.45 1.55
CA HIS A 49 -4.45 24.66 0.98
C HIS A 49 -4.61 24.96 -0.52
N ALA A 50 -3.59 25.60 -1.09
CA ALA A 50 -3.54 25.98 -2.49
C ALA A 50 -2.21 25.48 -3.05
N ASN A 51 -2.02 24.17 -2.96
CA ASN A 51 -0.82 23.48 -3.40
C ASN A 51 -0.68 23.67 -4.91
N PRO A 52 0.48 24.08 -5.40
CA PRO A 52 0.67 24.22 -6.84
C PRO A 52 0.54 22.84 -7.52
N PRO A 53 0.00 22.80 -8.75
CA PRO A 53 -0.08 21.55 -9.48
C PRO A 53 1.31 21.02 -9.85
N VAL A 54 1.48 19.71 -9.76
CA VAL A 54 2.68 19.00 -10.21
C VAL A 54 2.45 18.44 -11.61
N HIS A 55 3.44 18.56 -12.48
CA HIS A 55 3.38 17.92 -13.79
C HIS A 55 3.77 16.45 -13.64
N ALA A 56 2.81 15.55 -13.82
CA ALA A 56 2.99 14.12 -13.58
C ALA A 56 2.63 13.30 -14.83
N ARG A 57 3.26 12.13 -14.94
CA ARG A 57 2.95 11.14 -15.97
C ARG A 57 1.94 10.13 -15.43
N MET A 58 0.87 9.88 -16.19
CA MET A 58 -0.24 9.03 -15.78
C MET A 58 -0.69 8.10 -16.91
N GLY A 59 -1.25 6.96 -16.51
CA GLY A 59 -1.86 6.00 -17.44
C GLY A 59 -3.35 6.27 -17.56
N CYS A 60 -3.85 6.47 -18.79
CA CYS A 60 -5.28 6.49 -19.06
C CYS A 60 -5.76 5.06 -19.35
N HIS A 61 -6.61 4.53 -18.47
CA HIS A 61 -7.17 3.20 -18.58
C HIS A 61 -8.05 3.11 -19.83
N MET A 62 -7.75 2.18 -20.73
CA MET A 62 -8.57 1.90 -21.93
C MET A 62 -9.20 0.50 -21.86
N ASN A 63 -8.72 -0.33 -20.95
CA ASN A 63 -9.23 -1.65 -20.64
C ASN A 63 -9.01 -1.94 -19.16
N GLU A 64 -10.06 -2.39 -18.49
CA GLU A 64 -10.10 -2.76 -17.08
C GLU A 64 -10.83 -4.10 -16.97
N ASN A 65 -10.46 -4.92 -15.98
CA ASN A 65 -11.18 -6.15 -15.69
C ASN A 65 -11.34 -6.38 -14.18
N LYS A 66 -12.14 -7.40 -13.84
CA LYS A 66 -12.31 -7.89 -12.46
C LYS A 66 -12.64 -6.76 -11.48
N LEU A 67 -11.83 -6.53 -10.45
CA LEU A 67 -12.13 -5.60 -9.36
C LEU A 67 -12.12 -4.13 -9.82
N PHE A 68 -11.38 -3.81 -10.90
CA PHE A 68 -11.39 -2.45 -11.46
C PHE A 68 -12.71 -2.09 -12.14
N TYR A 69 -13.50 -3.08 -12.57
CA TYR A 69 -14.81 -2.85 -13.18
C TYR A 69 -15.90 -2.53 -12.14
N THR A 70 -15.75 -3.01 -10.90
CA THR A 70 -16.79 -2.92 -9.86
C THR A 70 -16.46 -1.93 -8.75
N GLN A 71 -15.24 -1.40 -8.69
CA GLN A 71 -14.85 -0.41 -7.71
C GLN A 71 -15.55 0.94 -7.93
N ARG A 72 -15.67 1.73 -6.86
CA ARG A 72 -16.17 3.11 -6.93
C ARG A 72 -15.09 4.13 -7.30
N ALA A 73 -13.82 3.83 -6.99
CA ALA A 73 -12.70 4.70 -7.32
C ALA A 73 -12.47 4.73 -8.84
N ASN A 74 -12.13 5.90 -9.38
CA ASN A 74 -11.93 6.07 -10.83
C ASN A 74 -10.50 5.80 -11.30
N GLY A 75 -9.61 5.40 -10.39
CA GLY A 75 -8.22 5.19 -10.69
C GLY A 75 -7.43 4.80 -9.45
N ILE A 76 -6.12 4.68 -9.64
CA ILE A 76 -5.16 4.26 -8.62
C ILE A 76 -3.96 5.20 -8.64
N MET A 77 -3.48 5.57 -7.46
CA MET A 77 -2.25 6.36 -7.29
C MET A 77 -1.19 5.46 -6.66
N GLY A 78 -0.26 4.98 -7.48
CA GLY A 78 0.89 4.22 -7.00
C GLY A 78 1.85 5.10 -6.22
N LEU A 79 2.16 4.71 -4.98
CA LEU A 79 3.06 5.44 -4.10
C LEU A 79 4.42 4.75 -3.92
N ALA A 80 4.60 3.54 -4.46
CA ALA A 80 5.88 2.87 -4.43
C ALA A 80 6.96 3.73 -5.14
N PRO A 81 8.22 3.67 -4.71
CA PRO A 81 9.32 4.25 -5.50
C PRO A 81 9.40 3.53 -6.85
N SER A 82 9.86 4.23 -7.89
CA SER A 82 10.43 3.48 -9.02
C SER A 82 11.76 2.91 -8.55
N ALA A 83 11.96 1.60 -8.67
CA ALA A 83 13.31 1.07 -8.54
C ALA A 83 14.12 1.57 -9.74
N GLY A 84 15.40 1.87 -9.53
CA GLY A 84 16.32 2.05 -10.65
C GLY A 84 16.56 0.71 -11.36
N ASP A 85 17.77 0.18 -11.25
CA ASP A 85 18.29 -0.96 -12.03
C ASP A 85 17.60 -2.33 -11.84
N MET A 86 16.53 -2.44 -11.04
CA MET A 86 15.79 -3.69 -10.79
C MET A 86 14.42 -3.77 -11.49
N GLU A 87 13.98 -2.68 -12.12
CA GLU A 87 12.78 -2.68 -12.93
C GLU A 87 13.02 -3.39 -14.28
N PRO A 88 11.97 -3.98 -14.90
CA PRO A 88 12.01 -4.18 -16.34
C PRO A 88 12.27 -2.83 -17.03
N ALA A 89 12.82 -2.85 -18.24
CA ALA A 89 13.15 -1.61 -18.96
C ALA A 89 11.93 -0.66 -19.17
N ASP A 90 10.72 -1.10 -18.85
CA ASP A 90 9.43 -0.40 -18.95
C ASP A 90 9.19 0.71 -17.92
N THR A 91 9.76 0.59 -16.73
CA THR A 91 9.53 1.50 -15.58
C THR A 91 10.82 2.11 -15.04
N ALA A 92 11.99 1.52 -15.35
CA ALA A 92 13.33 1.87 -14.83
C ALA A 92 13.77 3.35 -15.00
N ALA A 93 13.06 4.15 -15.79
CA ALA A 93 13.44 5.54 -16.10
C ALA A 93 12.34 6.58 -15.84
N ARG A 94 11.21 6.21 -15.23
CA ARG A 94 10.04 7.12 -15.13
C ARG A 94 9.79 7.54 -13.68
N PRO A 95 9.79 8.85 -13.38
CA PRO A 95 9.42 9.35 -12.07
C PRO A 95 8.00 8.94 -11.70
N THR A 96 7.80 8.48 -10.46
CA THR A 96 6.47 8.32 -9.87
C THR A 96 5.91 9.66 -9.42
N ILE A 97 4.61 9.74 -9.14
CA ILE A 97 4.00 11.00 -8.68
C ILE A 97 4.65 11.54 -7.40
N LEU A 98 5.07 10.67 -6.47
CA LEU A 98 5.81 11.09 -5.28
C LEU A 98 7.18 11.64 -5.64
N GLN A 99 7.90 11.02 -6.57
CA GLN A 99 9.20 11.53 -7.02
C GLN A 99 9.04 12.88 -7.74
N ASP A 100 7.98 13.08 -8.51
CA ASP A 100 7.69 14.38 -9.12
C ASP A 100 7.32 15.44 -8.07
N LEU A 101 6.54 15.09 -7.03
CA LEU A 101 6.26 15.99 -5.90
C LEU A 101 7.53 16.34 -5.12
N PHE A 102 8.39 15.36 -4.84
CA PHE A 102 9.64 15.56 -4.12
C PHE A 102 10.64 16.47 -4.85
N ARG A 103 10.49 16.67 -6.16
CA ARG A 103 11.31 17.65 -6.91
C ARG A 103 10.96 19.09 -6.56
N ASP A 104 9.75 19.36 -6.08
CA ASP A 104 9.37 20.69 -5.60
C ASP A 104 9.96 20.98 -4.22
N LYS A 105 11.22 21.42 -4.20
CA LYS A 105 11.92 21.81 -2.96
C LYS A 105 11.40 23.11 -2.34
N THR A 106 10.44 23.80 -2.98
CA THR A 106 9.82 25.02 -2.44
C THR A 106 8.67 24.67 -1.50
N ASN A 107 7.79 23.74 -1.92
CA ASN A 107 6.59 23.38 -1.17
C ASN A 107 6.74 22.05 -0.42
N VAL A 108 7.66 21.17 -0.85
CA VAL A 108 7.87 19.86 -0.25
C VAL A 108 9.20 19.83 0.51
N ARG A 109 9.11 19.90 1.83
CA ARG A 109 10.26 20.10 2.73
C ARG A 109 11.22 18.90 2.78
N THR A 110 10.68 17.68 2.72
CA THR A 110 11.46 16.44 2.85
C THR A 110 10.91 15.37 1.91
N GLU A 111 11.76 14.42 1.52
CA GLU A 111 11.38 13.24 0.72
C GLU A 111 10.71 12.17 1.59
N VAL A 112 9.67 12.59 2.32
CA VAL A 112 8.90 11.77 3.24
C VAL A 112 7.43 11.98 2.90
N PHE A 113 6.68 10.88 2.81
CA PHE A 113 5.22 10.91 2.82
C PHE A 113 4.71 10.10 4.02
N SER A 114 3.49 10.39 4.46
CA SER A 114 2.85 9.66 5.55
C SER A 114 1.40 9.37 5.21
N ILE A 115 0.95 8.16 5.56
CA ILE A 115 -0.45 7.74 5.45
C ILE A 115 -0.98 7.53 6.86
N CYS A 116 -2.08 8.20 7.19
CA CYS A 116 -2.85 7.98 8.41
C CYS A 116 -4.26 7.54 8.03
N LEU A 117 -4.50 6.24 7.99
CA LEU A 117 -5.82 5.66 7.69
C LEU A 117 -6.71 5.68 8.94
N ALA A 118 -7.99 5.98 8.76
CA ALA A 118 -9.01 5.88 9.80
C ALA A 118 -10.22 5.10 9.26
N THR A 119 -11.12 4.67 10.15
CA THR A 119 -12.38 4.00 9.73
C THR A 119 -13.17 4.83 8.71
N TRP A 120 -13.11 6.15 8.85
CA TRP A 120 -13.77 7.10 7.95
C TRP A 120 -12.74 8.11 7.42
N GLY A 121 -12.16 7.78 6.26
CA GLY A 121 -11.17 8.61 5.59
C GLY A 121 -9.77 8.48 6.18
N GLY A 122 -9.10 9.61 6.37
CA GLY A 122 -7.70 9.64 6.80
C GLY A 122 -6.97 10.83 6.21
N ARG A 123 -5.63 10.76 6.22
CA ARG A 123 -4.78 11.79 5.61
C ARG A 123 -3.57 11.18 4.93
N LEU A 124 -3.35 11.58 3.69
CA LEU A 124 -2.06 11.48 3.01
C LEU A 124 -1.34 12.83 3.17
N THR A 125 -0.05 12.81 3.48
CA THR A 125 0.78 14.02 3.56
C THR A 125 2.08 13.75 2.83
N VAL A 126 2.56 14.74 2.08
CA VAL A 126 3.82 14.71 1.34
C VAL A 126 4.67 15.86 1.85
N GLY A 127 5.95 15.62 2.15
CA GLY A 127 6.84 16.62 2.77
C GLY A 127 7.03 16.44 4.28
N GLY A 128 6.51 15.36 4.86
CA GLY A 128 6.64 15.06 6.29
C GLY A 128 5.43 14.32 6.86
N TYR A 129 5.31 14.37 8.18
CA TYR A 129 4.22 13.80 8.96
C TYR A 129 3.82 14.78 10.07
N ASN A 130 2.60 14.64 10.60
CA ASN A 130 2.11 15.50 11.67
C ASN A 130 2.03 14.73 12.99
N ASN A 131 2.93 15.06 13.92
CA ASN A 131 2.98 14.48 15.26
C ASN A 131 1.66 14.57 16.04
N SER A 132 0.80 15.56 15.78
CA SER A 132 -0.46 15.72 16.50
C SER A 132 -1.47 14.60 16.24
N TYR A 133 -1.26 13.78 15.20
CA TYR A 133 -2.12 12.62 14.92
C TYR A 133 -1.69 11.36 15.67
N HIS A 134 -0.52 11.36 16.30
CA HIS A 134 0.03 10.20 16.99
C HIS A 134 -0.25 10.28 18.49
N LYS A 135 -0.52 9.13 19.12
CA LYS A 135 -0.66 9.03 20.58
C LYS A 135 0.69 9.03 21.31
N GLU A 136 1.74 8.62 20.61
CA GLU A 136 3.09 8.47 21.12
C GLU A 136 4.12 8.92 20.07
N THR A 137 5.40 8.90 20.46
CA THR A 137 6.50 9.26 19.54
C THR A 137 6.67 8.20 18.46
N VAL A 138 6.81 8.63 17.21
CA VAL A 138 7.07 7.75 16.07
C VAL A 138 8.30 6.89 16.32
N GLN A 139 8.12 5.58 16.17
CA GLN A 139 9.21 4.60 16.14
C GLN A 139 9.64 4.39 14.68
N TRP A 140 10.94 4.34 14.47
CA TRP A 140 11.53 4.16 13.14
C TRP A 140 12.16 2.79 13.03
N MET A 141 12.06 2.21 11.84
CA MET A 141 12.76 0.99 11.47
C MET A 141 13.36 1.16 10.08
N ASP A 142 14.42 0.43 9.81
CA ASP A 142 14.99 0.39 8.48
C ASP A 142 13.99 -0.24 7.51
N MET A 143 13.79 0.43 6.39
CA MET A 143 12.94 0.01 5.28
C MET A 143 13.78 0.01 4.01
N ASN A 144 13.50 -0.93 3.12
CA ASN A 144 14.12 -0.94 1.80
C ASN A 144 13.11 -0.44 0.77
N PRO A 145 13.23 0.82 0.32
CA PRO A 145 12.38 1.39 -0.72
C PRO A 145 12.97 1.04 -2.09
N SER A 146 12.43 -0.02 -2.71
CA SER A 146 12.71 -0.37 -4.11
C SER A 146 11.40 -0.34 -4.90
N HIS A 147 11.07 -1.37 -5.69
CA HIS A 147 9.76 -1.49 -6.36
C HIS A 147 8.60 -1.59 -5.34
N TYR A 148 8.91 -1.94 -4.10
CA TYR A 148 8.00 -1.96 -2.97
C TYR A 148 8.62 -1.27 -1.76
N TYR A 149 7.78 -0.88 -0.81
CA TYR A 149 8.20 -0.60 0.56
C TYR A 149 8.21 -1.91 1.33
N PHE A 150 9.39 -2.45 1.63
CA PHE A 150 9.46 -3.70 2.37
C PHE A 150 10.40 -3.66 3.56
N VAL A 151 10.10 -4.54 4.51
CA VAL A 151 10.80 -4.70 5.79
C VAL A 151 11.04 -6.19 6.06
N PHE A 152 11.85 -6.46 7.09
CA PHE A 152 12.18 -7.81 7.54
C PHE A 152 11.77 -7.97 9.01
N PRO A 153 10.54 -8.43 9.29
CA PRO A 153 10.10 -8.68 10.66
C PRO A 153 10.95 -9.77 11.33
N GLU A 154 11.30 -9.57 12.60
CA GLU A 154 12.08 -10.55 13.36
C GLU A 154 11.20 -11.62 14.03
N GLY A 155 9.92 -11.31 14.23
CA GLY A 155 8.95 -12.20 14.86
C GLY A 155 7.57 -11.54 15.03
N ILE A 156 6.58 -12.35 15.37
CA ILE A 156 5.25 -11.91 15.81
C ILE A 156 4.85 -12.71 17.04
N PHE A 157 4.11 -12.08 17.95
CA PHE A 157 3.69 -12.72 19.19
C PHE A 157 2.42 -12.06 19.74
N VAL A 158 1.66 -12.81 20.53
CA VAL A 158 0.45 -12.34 21.23
C VAL A 158 0.79 -12.12 22.70
N ASP A 159 0.34 -11.01 23.29
CA ASP A 159 0.74 -10.49 24.62
C ASP A 159 2.21 -10.00 24.68
N ALA A 160 2.69 -9.53 25.82
CA ALA A 160 4.07 -9.04 25.99
C ALA A 160 5.11 -10.18 26.14
N VAL A 161 4.75 -11.43 25.86
CA VAL A 161 5.61 -12.60 26.08
C VAL A 161 6.02 -13.19 24.72
N PRO A 162 7.29 -13.03 24.30
CA PRO A 162 7.80 -13.74 23.14
C PRO A 162 7.70 -15.26 23.35
N PRO A 163 7.26 -16.05 22.37
CA PRO A 163 7.20 -17.50 22.49
C PRO A 163 8.59 -18.07 22.82
N ALA A 164 8.63 -19.19 23.54
CA ALA A 164 9.90 -19.91 23.79
C ALA A 164 10.57 -20.39 22.48
N SER A 165 9.79 -20.51 21.40
CA SER A 165 10.25 -20.71 20.03
C SER A 165 9.52 -19.70 19.14
N PRO A 166 10.00 -18.45 19.01
CA PRO A 166 9.34 -17.46 18.17
C PRO A 166 9.32 -17.97 16.73
N SER A 167 8.26 -17.62 15.98
CA SER A 167 8.29 -17.69 14.52
C SER A 167 9.56 -16.93 14.09
N ARG A 168 10.49 -17.61 13.42
CA ARG A 168 11.82 -17.02 13.19
C ARG A 168 11.64 -15.94 12.14
N GLY A 169 12.33 -14.80 12.24
CA GLY A 169 12.29 -13.76 11.20
C GLY A 169 12.53 -14.30 9.78
N ALA A 170 13.29 -15.39 9.64
CA ALA A 170 13.48 -16.09 8.36
C ALA A 170 12.18 -16.66 7.76
N ASP A 171 11.22 -17.06 8.58
CA ASP A 171 9.93 -17.63 8.17
C ASP A 171 8.98 -16.57 7.59
N PHE A 172 9.21 -15.27 7.89
CA PHE A 172 8.47 -14.16 7.29
C PHE A 172 8.88 -13.89 5.84
N GLY A 173 10.16 -14.02 5.53
CA GLY A 173 10.72 -13.54 4.26
C GLY A 173 10.63 -12.02 4.13
N ILE A 174 10.23 -11.55 2.95
CA ILE A 174 10.07 -10.12 2.65
C ILE A 174 8.63 -9.71 2.99
N ALA A 175 8.45 -8.76 3.90
CA ALA A 175 7.14 -8.20 4.22
C ALA A 175 6.94 -6.85 3.52
N ILE A 176 5.90 -6.75 2.69
CA ILE A 176 5.57 -5.51 1.96
C ILE A 176 4.57 -4.69 2.79
N ILE A 177 4.82 -3.39 2.88
CA ILE A 177 3.91 -2.40 3.47
C ILE A 177 3.04 -1.83 2.34
N ASP A 178 1.80 -2.30 2.26
CA ASP A 178 0.91 -2.01 1.14
C ASP A 178 -0.46 -1.47 1.61
N SER A 179 -0.72 -0.18 1.36
CA SER A 179 -2.02 0.44 1.65
C SER A 179 -3.13 0.03 0.67
N GLY A 180 -2.78 -0.61 -0.45
CA GLY A 180 -3.72 -1.14 -1.45
C GLY A 180 -4.26 -2.52 -1.12
N THR A 181 -3.75 -3.17 -0.07
CA THR A 181 -4.16 -4.51 0.36
C THR A 181 -4.98 -4.44 1.65
N THR A 182 -6.19 -5.01 1.64
CA THR A 182 -7.17 -4.86 2.73
C THR A 182 -6.80 -5.58 4.02
N TYR A 183 -6.25 -6.80 3.93
CA TYR A 183 -5.90 -7.64 5.07
C TYR A 183 -4.39 -7.79 5.20
N THR A 184 -3.90 -8.17 6.37
CA THR A 184 -2.51 -8.62 6.51
C THR A 184 -2.41 -10.09 6.12
N TYR A 185 -1.52 -10.39 5.18
CA TYR A 185 -1.29 -11.75 4.70
C TYR A 185 0.01 -12.30 5.28
N PHE A 186 -0.03 -13.55 5.74
CA PHE A 186 1.11 -14.22 6.34
C PHE A 186 1.45 -15.51 5.59
N PRO A 187 2.74 -15.93 5.55
CA PRO A 187 3.09 -17.29 5.16
C PRO A 187 2.35 -18.32 6.03
N PRO A 188 1.98 -19.50 5.51
CA PRO A 188 1.13 -20.45 6.23
C PRO A 188 1.64 -20.81 7.64
N LEU A 189 2.95 -21.02 7.81
CA LEU A 189 3.52 -21.34 9.12
C LEU A 189 3.37 -20.21 10.14
N ILE A 190 3.51 -18.96 9.69
CA ILE A 190 3.32 -17.78 10.54
C ILE A 190 1.83 -17.61 10.89
N TYR A 191 0.95 -17.79 9.91
CA TYR A 191 -0.50 -17.70 10.10
C TYR A 191 -1.01 -18.73 11.11
N ASP A 192 -0.58 -19.99 10.97
CA ASP A 192 -0.99 -21.09 11.83
C ASP A 192 -0.49 -20.86 13.27
N ASP A 193 0.76 -20.44 13.45
CA ASP A 193 1.35 -20.11 14.75
C ASP A 193 0.63 -18.93 15.42
N LEU A 194 0.43 -17.83 14.69
CA LEU A 194 -0.29 -16.65 15.19
C LEU A 194 -1.72 -17.02 15.61
N THR A 195 -2.45 -17.76 14.78
CA THR A 195 -3.83 -18.17 15.07
C THR A 195 -3.89 -19.10 16.28
N ALA A 196 -2.92 -20.02 16.42
CA ALA A 196 -2.82 -20.88 17.60
C ALA A 196 -2.55 -20.07 18.88
N GLN A 197 -1.65 -19.07 18.83
CA GLN A 197 -1.37 -18.18 19.95
C GLN A 197 -2.59 -17.34 20.33
N LEU A 198 -3.30 -16.74 19.36
CA LEU A 198 -4.53 -15.97 19.59
C LEU A 198 -5.62 -16.83 20.24
N ASN A 199 -5.84 -18.04 19.71
CA ASN A 199 -6.82 -18.98 20.27
C ASN A 199 -6.46 -19.41 21.69
N GLY A 200 -5.17 -19.71 21.93
CA GLY A 200 -4.67 -20.05 23.26
C GLY A 200 -4.88 -18.91 24.26
N PHE A 201 -4.52 -17.69 23.87
CA PHE A 201 -4.69 -16.49 24.67
C PHE A 201 -6.15 -16.27 25.05
N CYS A 202 -7.07 -16.33 24.08
CA CYS A 202 -8.49 -16.11 24.35
C CYS A 202 -9.15 -17.24 25.13
N ASN A 203 -8.79 -18.51 24.88
CA ASN A 203 -9.32 -19.63 25.66
C ASN A 203 -8.95 -19.53 27.15
N ALA A 204 -7.78 -18.98 27.47
CA ALA A 204 -7.37 -18.72 28.85
C ALA A 204 -8.12 -17.55 29.52
N ARG A 205 -8.86 -16.74 28.74
CA ARG A 205 -9.53 -15.51 29.17
C ARG A 205 -11.01 -15.49 28.81
N ASP A 206 -11.69 -16.61 29.06
CA ASP A 206 -13.13 -16.78 28.78
C ASP A 206 -13.52 -16.38 27.33
N GLY A 207 -12.72 -16.85 26.37
CA GLY A 207 -12.93 -16.62 24.95
C GLY A 207 -12.79 -15.16 24.51
N CYS A 208 -12.11 -14.30 25.27
CA CYS A 208 -12.04 -12.84 25.02
C CYS A 208 -13.44 -12.21 24.82
N GLY A 209 -14.45 -12.69 25.55
CA GLY A 209 -15.83 -12.22 25.41
C GLY A 209 -16.53 -12.62 24.10
N ALA A 210 -15.95 -13.57 23.36
CA ALA A 210 -16.51 -14.11 22.13
C ALA A 210 -16.78 -15.61 22.23
N THR A 211 -17.44 -16.16 21.23
CA THR A 211 -17.64 -17.60 21.00
C THR A 211 -17.30 -17.95 19.56
N PRO A 212 -16.67 -19.10 19.29
CA PRO A 212 -16.39 -19.52 17.92
C PRO A 212 -17.64 -19.56 17.04
N GLU A 213 -17.53 -19.05 15.80
CA GLU A 213 -18.55 -19.11 14.76
C GLU A 213 -17.92 -19.66 13.47
N GLY A 214 -18.02 -20.97 13.25
CA GLY A 214 -17.34 -21.62 12.13
C GLY A 214 -15.86 -21.91 12.42
N ALA A 215 -15.06 -22.05 11.37
CA ALA A 215 -13.67 -22.48 11.50
C ALA A 215 -12.69 -21.34 11.84
N GLU A 216 -12.98 -20.12 11.37
CA GLU A 216 -12.03 -18.99 11.40
C GLU A 216 -12.62 -17.71 11.99
N CYS A 217 -13.90 -17.71 12.38
CA CYS A 217 -14.58 -16.52 12.89
C CYS A 217 -15.00 -16.68 14.35
N PHE A 218 -15.13 -15.55 15.02
CA PHE A 218 -15.63 -15.43 16.38
C PHE A 218 -16.80 -14.46 16.41
N ARG A 219 -17.84 -14.80 17.17
CA ARG A 219 -18.97 -13.92 17.44
C ARG A 219 -18.83 -13.33 18.83
N LEU A 220 -18.85 -12.00 18.94
CA LEU A 220 -18.90 -11.32 20.23
C LEU A 220 -20.18 -11.71 20.97
N ARG A 221 -20.06 -12.00 22.27
CA ARG A 221 -21.22 -12.32 23.12
C ARG A 221 -22.08 -11.08 23.35
N ASP A 222 -21.44 -9.91 23.43
CA ASP A 222 -22.09 -8.61 23.41
C ASP A 222 -21.83 -7.91 22.07
N LEU A 223 -22.86 -7.84 21.23
CA LEU A 223 -22.80 -7.23 19.91
C LEU A 223 -22.79 -5.69 19.95
N THR A 224 -22.93 -5.09 21.14
CA THR A 224 -22.88 -3.63 21.33
C THR A 224 -21.49 -3.13 21.68
N THR A 225 -20.56 -4.04 21.96
CA THR A 225 -19.17 -3.73 22.30
C THR A 225 -18.22 -4.14 21.19
N ASP A 226 -17.13 -3.40 21.02
CA ASP A 226 -15.96 -3.82 20.24
C ASP A 226 -15.21 -4.97 20.97
N PRO A 227 -14.28 -5.69 20.30
CA PRO A 227 -13.44 -6.71 20.94
C PRO A 227 -12.43 -6.09 21.93
N VAL A 228 -12.93 -5.57 23.05
CA VAL A 228 -12.14 -4.86 24.09
C VAL A 228 -11.54 -5.77 25.15
N LEU A 229 -11.87 -7.06 25.11
CA LEU A 229 -11.38 -8.08 26.05
C LEU A 229 -10.17 -8.86 25.49
N PHE A 230 -9.59 -8.34 24.40
CA PHE A 230 -8.32 -8.77 23.82
C PHE A 230 -7.13 -8.13 24.55
#